data_AF-A0A1F5AJ70-F1
#
_entry.id   AF-A0A1F5AJ70-F1
#
_cell.length_a   1.000
_cell.length_b   1.000
_cell.length_c   1.000
_cell.angle_alpha   90.00
_cell.angle_beta   90.00
_cell.angle_gamma   90.00
#
_symmetry.space_group_name_H-M   'P 1'
#
loop_
_entity.id
_entity.type
_entity.pdbx_description
1 polymer ?
#
loop_
_entity_poly.entity_id
_entity_poly.type
_entity_poly.pdbx_seq_one_letter_code
_entity_poly.pdbx_strand_id
1 'polypeptide(L)'
;MIAKKLFIASAVALSLAAGLFPAADQRQAIFSLGVELDREAESLARESFDHFSGRDATISDEEQAVLFRSEAFLSACRLFVRLTEERSDYFRSGYLRTNLCNAFLNVRRAFRDLESLYRYNYDRKRGKDPCAYLVQVAPATLNKMPEGDMVDLSFDGRLIIELGNRPNRGVYLIENGKKRGLTSPQVLQRLGGWSKVFEVPVEIIEKYPEGEPIN
;
A
#
# COMPACT_ATOMS: atom_id res chain seq x y z
N MET A 1 21.96 2.37 -3.21
CA MET A 1 21.97 3.77 -2.70
C MET A 1 20.54 4.31 -2.55
N ILE A 2 19.67 4.10 -3.54
CA ILE A 2 18.22 4.38 -3.53
C ILE A 2 17.48 3.86 -2.28
N ALA A 3 17.69 2.59 -1.89
CA ALA A 3 17.02 1.98 -0.74
C ALA A 3 17.28 2.69 0.60
N LYS A 4 18.40 3.40 0.72
CA LYS A 4 18.79 4.12 1.95
C LYS A 4 18.06 5.46 2.09
N LYS A 5 17.70 6.08 0.96
CA LYS A 5 17.09 7.41 0.91
C LYS A 5 15.56 7.32 0.95
N LEU A 6 14.98 6.29 0.32
CA LEU A 6 13.57 5.89 0.50
C LEU A 6 13.22 5.57 1.97
N PHE A 7 14.21 5.10 2.72
CA PHE A 7 14.10 4.75 4.12
C PHE A 7 13.97 5.98 5.05
N ILE A 8 14.69 7.06 4.73
CA ILE A 8 14.63 8.34 5.45
C ILE A 8 13.27 8.99 5.21
N ALA A 9 12.78 8.93 3.99
CA ALA A 9 11.45 9.41 3.67
C ALA A 9 10.32 8.67 4.41
N SER A 10 10.46 7.35 4.54
CA SER A 10 9.49 6.53 5.28
C SER A 10 9.46 6.84 6.78
N ALA A 11 10.59 7.27 7.33
CA ALA A 11 10.76 7.67 8.73
C ALA A 11 10.01 8.95 9.08
N VAL A 12 10.20 9.99 8.25
CA VAL A 12 9.60 11.30 8.49
C VAL A 12 8.08 11.21 8.27
N ALA A 13 7.62 10.38 7.33
CA ALA A 13 6.19 10.10 7.11
C ALA A 13 5.53 9.50 8.37
N LEU A 14 6.26 8.61 9.05
CA LEU A 14 5.81 7.96 10.28
C LEU A 14 5.75 8.96 11.45
N SER A 15 6.74 9.85 11.57
CA SER A 15 6.78 10.93 12.58
C SER A 15 5.65 11.94 12.42
N LEU A 16 5.24 12.21 11.18
CA LEU A 16 4.14 13.12 10.84
C LEU A 16 2.77 12.50 11.06
N ALA A 17 2.62 11.20 10.80
CA ALA A 17 1.40 10.45 11.12
C ALA A 17 1.17 10.31 12.63
N ALA A 18 2.23 10.40 13.44
CA ALA A 18 2.18 10.29 14.90
C ALA A 18 1.79 11.59 15.63
N GLY A 19 1.61 12.72 14.92
CA GLY A 19 1.18 13.98 15.54
C GLY A 19 2.18 14.60 16.53
N LEU A 20 3.47 14.27 16.40
CA LEU A 20 4.53 14.64 17.34
C LEU A 20 5.00 16.12 17.22
N PHE A 21 4.37 16.91 16.34
CA PHE A 21 4.73 18.31 16.10
C PHE A 21 3.49 19.22 16.20
N PRO A 22 3.66 20.48 16.64
CA PRO A 22 2.61 21.50 16.51
C PRO A 22 2.09 21.58 15.07
N ALA A 23 0.80 21.84 14.85
CA ALA A 23 0.17 21.76 13.52
C ALA A 23 0.87 22.62 12.43
N ALA A 24 1.47 23.74 12.81
CA ALA A 24 2.26 24.59 11.91
C ALA A 24 3.61 23.94 11.51
N ASP A 25 4.31 23.33 12.46
CA ASP A 25 5.57 22.61 12.24
C ASP A 25 5.33 21.29 11.50
N GLN A 26 4.18 20.66 11.70
CA GLN A 26 3.79 19.42 11.06
C GLN A 26 3.62 19.60 9.55
N ARG A 27 2.97 20.68 9.07
CA ARG A 27 2.83 20.95 7.63
C ARG A 27 4.19 21.19 6.97
N GLN A 28 5.06 21.99 7.59
CA GLN A 28 6.39 22.26 7.05
C GLN A 28 7.24 20.99 6.98
N ALA A 29 7.16 20.13 8.00
CA ALA A 29 7.84 18.84 8.00
C ALA A 29 7.27 17.89 6.93
N ILE A 30 5.95 17.88 6.71
CA ILE A 30 5.30 17.10 5.63
C ILE A 30 5.76 17.57 4.26
N PHE A 31 5.78 18.88 4.03
CA PHE A 31 6.22 19.43 2.76
C PHE A 31 7.70 19.12 2.52
N SER A 32 8.55 19.33 3.53
CA SER A 32 10.00 19.04 3.45
C SER A 32 10.25 17.57 3.12
N LEU A 33 9.47 16.68 3.71
CA LEU A 33 9.50 15.26 3.39
C LEU A 33 9.06 14.96 1.96
N GLY A 34 7.97 15.57 1.51
CA GLY A 34 7.49 15.43 0.13
C GLY A 34 8.58 15.79 -0.87
N VAL A 35 9.29 16.88 -0.62
CA VAL A 35 10.41 17.35 -1.46
C VAL A 35 11.58 16.36 -1.45
N GLU A 36 11.90 15.77 -0.29
CA GLU A 36 12.94 14.74 -0.21
C GLU A 36 12.54 13.47 -0.98
N LEU A 37 11.30 13.01 -0.80
CA LEU A 37 10.73 11.88 -1.55
C LEU A 37 10.76 12.09 -3.06
N ASP A 38 10.36 13.28 -3.51
CA ASP A 38 10.35 13.65 -4.92
C ASP A 38 11.74 13.56 -5.53
N ARG A 39 12.75 14.13 -4.84
CA ARG A 39 14.15 14.08 -5.28
C ARG A 39 14.67 12.64 -5.40
N GLU A 40 14.31 11.77 -4.46
CA GLU A 40 14.74 10.37 -4.48
C GLU A 40 14.02 9.55 -5.54
N ALA A 41 12.72 9.80 -5.72
CA ALA A 41 11.93 9.19 -6.79
C ALA A 41 12.47 9.61 -8.17
N GLU A 42 12.90 10.86 -8.32
CA GLU A 42 13.50 11.37 -9.55
C GLU A 42 14.84 10.68 -9.85
N SER A 43 15.70 10.54 -8.84
CA SER A 43 16.96 9.81 -8.96
C SER A 43 16.72 8.36 -9.38
N LEU A 44 15.73 7.70 -8.76
CA LEU A 44 15.36 6.31 -9.07
C LEU A 44 14.85 6.15 -10.51
N ALA A 45 13.93 7.01 -10.95
CA ALA A 45 13.38 6.96 -12.30
C ALA A 45 14.48 7.16 -13.35
N ARG A 46 15.36 8.15 -13.11
CA ARG A 46 16.51 8.43 -13.97
C ARG A 46 17.51 7.27 -14.02
N GLU A 47 17.94 6.77 -12.87
CA GLU A 47 18.88 5.64 -12.78
C GLU A 47 18.31 4.37 -13.46
N SER A 48 16.99 4.13 -13.32
CA SER A 48 16.32 3.01 -13.98
C SER A 48 16.33 3.17 -15.50
N PHE A 49 16.02 4.37 -16.00
CA PHE A 49 16.05 4.66 -17.44
C PHE A 49 17.46 4.53 -18.02
N ASP A 50 18.46 5.11 -17.37
CA ASP A 50 19.86 5.04 -17.81
C ASP A 50 20.37 3.59 -17.81
N HIS A 51 19.95 2.78 -16.85
CA HIS A 51 20.34 1.37 -16.74
C HIS A 51 19.84 0.51 -17.92
N PHE A 52 18.58 0.70 -18.33
CA PHE A 52 17.97 -0.13 -19.38
C PHE A 52 18.19 0.42 -20.79
N SER A 53 18.36 1.73 -20.95
CA SER A 53 18.66 2.35 -22.26
C SER A 53 20.06 2.02 -22.79
N GLY A 54 21.00 1.63 -21.92
CA GLY A 54 22.39 1.36 -22.29
C GLY A 54 22.74 -0.08 -22.68
N ARG A 55 21.80 -1.03 -22.61
CA ARG A 55 22.16 -2.47 -22.70
C ARG A 55 22.14 -3.07 -24.09
N ASP A 56 21.11 -2.90 -24.91
CA ASP A 56 21.09 -3.48 -26.29
C ASP A 56 20.13 -2.73 -27.24
N ALA A 57 19.88 -1.43 -26.96
CA ALA A 57 18.91 -0.58 -27.68
C ALA A 57 17.48 -1.14 -27.78
N THR A 58 17.18 -2.21 -27.05
CA THR A 58 15.90 -2.89 -26.97
C THR A 58 15.55 -3.05 -25.50
N ILE A 59 14.35 -2.61 -25.12
CA ILE A 59 13.83 -2.64 -23.76
C ILE A 59 12.71 -3.68 -23.74
N SER A 60 12.89 -4.76 -22.97
CA SER A 60 11.89 -5.83 -22.81
C SER A 60 10.63 -5.33 -22.10
N ASP A 61 9.53 -6.09 -22.18
CA ASP A 61 8.27 -5.76 -21.52
C ASP A 61 8.43 -5.68 -19.99
N GLU A 62 9.25 -6.55 -19.40
CA GLU A 62 9.56 -6.51 -17.98
C GLU A 62 10.35 -5.25 -17.58
N GLU A 63 11.31 -4.83 -18.40
CA GLU A 63 12.10 -3.61 -18.18
C GLU A 63 11.26 -2.35 -18.37
N GLN A 64 10.39 -2.33 -19.39
CA GLN A 64 9.40 -1.26 -19.58
C GLN A 64 8.49 -1.15 -18.35
N ALA A 65 8.02 -2.27 -17.78
CA ALA A 65 7.21 -2.27 -16.57
C ALA A 65 7.95 -1.65 -15.37
N VAL A 66 9.27 -1.86 -15.24
CA VAL A 66 10.09 -1.22 -14.20
C VAL A 66 10.17 0.30 -14.42
N LEU A 67 10.40 0.74 -15.67
CA LEU A 67 10.41 2.16 -16.03
C LEU A 67 9.09 2.83 -15.69
N PHE A 68 7.96 2.26 -16.13
CA PHE A 68 6.62 2.78 -15.84
C PHE A 68 6.34 2.86 -14.34
N ARG A 69 6.77 1.87 -13.55
CA ARG A 69 6.59 1.89 -12.09
C ARG A 69 7.40 3.01 -11.42
N SER A 70 8.65 3.21 -11.84
CA SER A 70 9.49 4.29 -11.30
C SER A 70 8.95 5.69 -11.63
N GLU A 71 8.45 5.90 -12.84
CA GLU A 71 7.84 7.18 -13.27
C GLU A 71 6.47 7.43 -12.60
N ALA A 72 5.67 6.38 -12.43
CA ALA A 72 4.42 6.46 -11.67
C ALA A 72 4.68 6.85 -10.21
N PHE A 73 5.72 6.28 -9.59
CA PHE A 73 6.14 6.64 -8.24
C PHE A 73 6.60 8.09 -8.14
N LEU A 74 7.46 8.56 -9.04
CA LEU A 74 7.85 9.97 -9.13
C LEU A 74 6.65 10.90 -9.29
N SER A 75 5.74 10.58 -10.20
CA SER A 75 4.53 11.36 -10.44
C SER A 75 3.65 11.48 -9.20
N ALA A 76 3.54 10.40 -8.42
CA ALA A 76 2.84 10.41 -7.14
C ALA A 76 3.53 11.32 -6.10
N CYS A 77 4.87 11.30 -6.02
CA CYS A 77 5.62 12.21 -5.15
C CYS A 77 5.43 13.68 -5.55
N ARG A 78 5.48 14.00 -6.85
CA ARG A 78 5.22 15.37 -7.36
C ARG A 78 3.82 15.86 -7.02
N LEU A 79 2.82 14.99 -7.12
CA LEU A 79 1.46 15.34 -6.75
C LEU A 79 1.35 15.54 -5.23
N PHE A 80 1.99 14.69 -4.44
CA PHE A 80 2.05 14.84 -2.99
C PHE A 80 2.65 16.19 -2.59
N VAL A 81 3.80 16.57 -3.17
CA VAL A 81 4.43 17.88 -2.93
C VAL A 81 3.47 19.02 -3.22
N ARG A 82 2.85 19.03 -4.42
CA ARG A 82 1.87 20.06 -4.81
C ARG A 82 0.70 20.17 -3.82
N LEU A 83 0.15 19.04 -3.39
CA LEU A 83 -0.95 19.01 -2.41
C LEU A 83 -0.51 19.47 -1.01
N THR A 84 0.76 19.31 -0.66
CA THR A 84 1.31 19.77 0.63
C THR A 84 1.75 21.23 0.64
N GLU A 85 2.07 21.79 -0.53
CA GLU A 85 2.50 23.17 -0.72
C GLU A 85 1.32 24.15 -0.64
N GLU A 86 0.17 23.79 -1.23
CA GLU A 86 -1.02 24.62 -1.17
C GLU A 86 -1.54 24.74 0.28
N ARG A 87 -1.75 25.98 0.74
CA ARG A 87 -2.53 26.26 1.96
C ARG A 87 -4.02 26.03 1.68
N SER A 88 -4.38 24.78 1.43
CA SER A 88 -5.75 24.35 1.13
C SER A 88 -6.21 23.28 2.12
N ASP A 89 -7.52 23.07 2.18
CA ASP A 89 -8.17 22.02 2.97
C ASP A 89 -8.14 20.64 2.28
N TYR A 90 -7.50 20.54 1.10
CA TYR A 90 -7.27 19.27 0.40
C TYR A 90 -6.44 18.29 1.24
N PHE A 91 -5.74 18.82 2.23
CA PHE A 91 -4.80 18.09 3.05
C PHE A 91 -5.31 17.92 4.49
N ARG A 92 -5.87 16.74 4.79
CA ARG A 92 -6.12 16.28 6.17
C ARG A 92 -5.14 15.18 6.52
N SER A 93 -4.63 15.17 7.75
CA SER A 93 -3.66 14.18 8.26
C SER A 93 -4.06 12.71 8.01
N GLY A 94 -5.36 12.42 7.88
CA GLY A 94 -5.88 11.09 7.52
C GLY A 94 -5.57 10.63 6.08
N TYR A 95 -5.37 11.53 5.12
CA TYR A 95 -5.11 11.20 3.71
C TYR A 95 -3.62 11.05 3.38
N LEU A 96 -2.74 11.54 4.26
CA LEU A 96 -1.28 11.37 4.17
C LEU A 96 -0.90 9.90 4.02
N ARG A 97 -1.56 9.07 4.82
CA ARG A 97 -1.32 7.63 4.91
C ARG A 97 -1.66 6.91 3.62
N THR A 98 -2.73 7.30 2.94
CA THR A 98 -3.14 6.66 1.67
C THR A 98 -2.14 6.97 0.56
N ASN A 99 -1.72 8.23 0.43
CA ASN A 99 -0.78 8.65 -0.61
C ASN A 99 0.65 8.11 -0.37
N LEU A 100 1.11 8.10 0.89
CA LEU A 100 2.39 7.49 1.26
C LEU A 100 2.37 5.96 1.24
N CYS A 101 1.28 5.30 1.66
CA CYS A 101 1.20 3.83 1.58
C CYS A 101 1.12 3.39 0.08
N ASN A 102 0.53 4.16 -0.84
CA ASN A 102 0.63 3.88 -2.30
C ASN A 102 2.07 3.99 -2.84
N ALA A 103 2.80 5.00 -2.39
CA ALA A 103 4.23 5.13 -2.63
C ALA A 103 5.03 3.95 -2.02
N PHE A 104 4.65 3.49 -0.83
CA PHE A 104 5.31 2.41 -0.10
C PHE A 104 4.99 1.01 -0.63
N LEU A 105 3.81 0.79 -1.23
CA LEU A 105 3.42 -0.46 -1.88
C LEU A 105 4.25 -0.73 -3.13
N ASN A 106 4.71 0.32 -3.84
CA ASN A 106 5.66 0.19 -4.94
C ASN A 106 7.04 -0.33 -4.51
N VAL A 107 7.34 -0.37 -3.21
CA VAL A 107 8.67 -0.67 -2.65
C VAL A 107 8.78 -2.08 -2.05
N ARG A 108 7.69 -2.72 -1.66
CA ARG A 108 7.77 -3.87 -0.73
C ARG A 108 8.16 -5.19 -1.40
N ARG A 109 9.47 -5.46 -1.41
CA ARG A 109 10.10 -6.78 -1.64
C ARG A 109 9.59 -7.92 -0.74
N ALA A 110 8.90 -7.63 0.35
CA ALA A 110 8.50 -8.64 1.34
C ALA A 110 7.07 -9.19 1.14
N PHE A 111 6.22 -8.51 0.37
CA PHE A 111 4.82 -8.90 0.16
C PHE A 111 4.52 -8.82 -1.33
N ARG A 112 3.88 -9.86 -1.89
CA ARG A 112 3.55 -9.87 -3.32
C ARG A 112 2.70 -8.67 -3.72
N ASP A 113 1.72 -8.34 -2.89
CA ASP A 113 0.74 -7.30 -3.17
C ASP A 113 0.08 -6.78 -1.88
N LEU A 114 -0.84 -5.83 -2.07
CA LEU A 114 -1.65 -5.23 -1.00
C LEU A 114 -2.48 -6.28 -0.25
N GLU A 115 -2.98 -7.29 -0.97
CA GLU A 115 -3.75 -8.38 -0.39
C GLU A 115 -2.95 -9.16 0.64
N SER A 116 -1.73 -9.58 0.27
CA SER A 116 -0.83 -10.33 1.13
C SER A 116 -0.54 -9.58 2.44
N LEU A 117 -0.42 -8.25 2.36
CA LEU A 117 -0.21 -7.39 3.53
C LEU A 117 -1.42 -7.37 4.48
N TYR A 118 -2.63 -7.16 3.94
CA TYR A 118 -3.85 -7.18 4.74
C TYR A 118 -4.06 -8.55 5.39
N ARG A 119 -3.90 -9.62 4.60
CA ARG A 119 -4.08 -10.99 5.05
C ARG A 119 -3.11 -11.35 6.19
N TYR A 120 -1.83 -10.98 6.05
CA TYR A 120 -0.83 -11.15 7.09
C TYR A 120 -1.17 -10.39 8.38
N ASN A 121 -1.62 -9.14 8.27
CA ASN A 121 -1.98 -8.37 9.45
C ASN A 121 -3.20 -8.96 10.18
N TYR A 122 -4.18 -9.47 9.46
CA TYR A 122 -5.31 -10.17 10.07
C TYR A 122 -4.87 -11.45 10.79
N ASP A 123 -3.99 -12.27 10.20
CA ASP A 123 -3.43 -13.45 10.88
C ASP A 123 -2.70 -13.09 12.18
N ARG A 124 -2.03 -11.94 12.20
CA ARG A 124 -1.32 -11.41 13.37
C ARG A 124 -2.21 -10.63 14.34
N LYS A 125 -3.53 -10.56 14.11
CA LYS A 125 -4.50 -9.78 14.92
C LYS A 125 -4.13 -8.28 15.00
N ARG A 126 -3.55 -7.74 13.93
CA ARG A 126 -3.14 -6.33 13.81
C ARG A 126 -4.25 -5.42 13.27
N GLY A 127 -5.31 -6.01 12.71
CA GLY A 127 -6.46 -5.26 12.21
C GLY A 127 -6.26 -4.67 10.82
N LYS A 128 -7.12 -3.71 10.47
CA LYS A 128 -7.33 -3.22 9.10
C LYS A 128 -6.40 -2.10 8.64
N ASP A 129 -5.52 -1.64 9.52
CA ASP A 129 -4.54 -0.61 9.22
C ASP A 129 -3.22 -1.27 8.82
N PRO A 130 -2.88 -1.28 7.51
CA PRO A 130 -1.73 -2.00 7.02
C PRO A 130 -0.40 -1.43 7.51
N CYS A 131 -0.40 -0.14 7.86
CA CYS A 131 0.78 0.65 8.14
C CYS A 131 0.98 0.88 9.67
N ALA A 132 0.00 0.56 10.53
CA ALA A 132 0.08 0.76 12.00
C ALA A 132 1.24 0.04 12.71
N TYR A 133 1.77 -1.04 12.14
CA TYR A 133 2.77 -1.90 12.80
C TYR A 133 4.10 -1.92 12.05
N LEU A 134 4.30 -0.96 11.14
CA LEU A 134 5.58 -0.76 10.50
C LEU A 134 6.49 -0.01 11.47
N VAL A 135 7.68 -0.56 11.68
CA VAL A 135 8.71 0.05 12.51
C VAL A 135 9.88 0.44 11.62
N GLN A 136 10.46 1.61 11.92
CA GLN A 136 11.67 2.04 11.27
C GLN A 136 12.88 1.34 11.91
N VAL A 137 13.68 0.67 11.09
CA VAL A 137 14.90 -0.06 11.45
C VAL A 137 16.10 0.40 10.61
N ALA A 138 17.23 0.74 11.23
CA ALA A 138 18.41 1.17 10.47
C ALA A 138 18.85 0.14 9.40
N PRO A 139 19.35 0.57 8.23
CA PRO A 139 19.77 -0.35 7.15
C PRO A 139 20.81 -1.39 7.59
N ALA A 140 21.73 -1.02 8.49
CA ALA A 140 22.72 -1.95 9.04
C ALA A 140 22.09 -3.06 9.88
N THR A 141 20.93 -2.80 10.50
CA THR A 141 20.15 -3.80 11.24
C THR A 141 19.34 -4.67 10.26
N LEU A 142 18.77 -4.06 9.22
CA LEU A 142 18.04 -4.80 8.17
C LEU A 142 18.96 -5.79 7.43
N ASN A 143 20.19 -5.39 7.09
CA ASN A 143 21.16 -6.23 6.40
C ASN A 143 21.65 -7.44 7.24
N LYS A 144 21.40 -7.42 8.55
CA LYS A 144 21.72 -8.56 9.44
C LYS A 144 20.55 -9.54 9.55
N MET A 145 19.37 -9.18 9.06
CA MET A 145 18.22 -10.06 9.06
C MET A 145 18.36 -11.06 7.90
N PRO A 146 18.05 -12.34 8.13
CA PRO A 146 17.98 -13.29 7.03
C PRO A 146 16.88 -12.87 6.06
N GLU A 147 17.19 -12.90 4.76
CA GLU A 147 16.17 -12.78 3.72
C GLU A 147 15.37 -14.09 3.70
N GLY A 148 14.05 -13.94 3.57
CA GLY A 148 13.12 -15.07 3.46
C GLY A 148 12.25 -14.91 2.21
N ASP A 149 11.40 -15.91 1.99
CA ASP A 149 10.48 -15.89 0.86
C ASP A 149 9.50 -14.72 0.94
N MET A 150 9.11 -14.25 -0.23
CA MET A 150 8.07 -13.22 -0.35
C MET A 150 6.76 -13.75 0.24
N VAL A 151 6.12 -12.95 1.09
CA VAL A 151 4.81 -13.26 1.64
C VAL A 151 3.77 -13.13 0.53
N ASP A 152 3.16 -14.25 0.19
CA ASP A 152 2.13 -14.39 -0.84
C ASP A 152 0.91 -15.06 -0.23
N LEU A 153 0.00 -14.24 0.29
CA LEU A 153 -1.19 -14.71 1.00
C LEU A 153 -2.44 -14.16 0.32
N SER A 154 -3.47 -15.00 0.22
CA SER A 154 -4.77 -14.61 -0.31
C SER A 154 -5.88 -14.71 0.73
N PHE A 155 -7.03 -14.12 0.39
CA PHE A 155 -8.28 -14.30 1.12
C PHE A 155 -9.06 -15.55 0.72
N ASP A 156 -8.49 -16.49 -0.05
CA ASP A 156 -9.21 -17.71 -0.43
C ASP A 156 -9.71 -18.49 0.81
N GLY A 157 -10.97 -18.90 0.76
CA GLY A 157 -11.70 -19.48 1.89
C GLY A 157 -12.14 -18.48 2.97
N ARG A 158 -12.07 -17.17 2.73
CA ARG A 158 -12.42 -16.13 3.71
C ARG A 158 -13.57 -15.24 3.25
N LEU A 159 -14.32 -14.73 4.22
CA LEU A 159 -15.34 -13.71 4.00
C LEU A 159 -14.71 -12.32 4.02
N ILE A 160 -14.98 -11.53 2.99
CA ILE A 160 -14.49 -10.16 2.88
C ILE A 160 -15.64 -9.17 2.64
N ILE A 161 -15.44 -7.94 3.08
CA ILE A 161 -16.33 -6.80 2.84
C ILE A 161 -15.48 -5.58 2.54
N GLU A 162 -16.00 -4.66 1.72
CA GLU A 162 -15.31 -3.40 1.46
C GLU A 162 -15.09 -2.60 2.74
N LEU A 163 -13.88 -2.10 2.93
CA LEU A 163 -13.52 -1.20 4.01
C LEU A 163 -14.31 0.12 3.92
N GLY A 164 -14.96 0.51 5.00
CA GLY A 164 -15.67 1.78 5.07
C GLY A 164 -16.97 1.68 5.86
N ASN A 165 -17.79 2.73 5.81
CA ASN A 165 -19.06 2.79 6.54
C ASN A 165 -20.27 2.99 5.60
N ARG A 166 -20.09 2.77 4.29
CA ARG A 166 -21.19 2.92 3.34
C ARG A 166 -22.30 1.91 3.65
N PRO A 167 -23.59 2.31 3.54
CA PRO A 167 -24.69 1.36 3.67
C PRO A 167 -24.67 0.38 2.48
N ASN A 168 -25.30 -0.79 2.66
CA ASN A 168 -25.51 -1.79 1.60
C ASN A 168 -24.21 -2.33 0.96
N ARG A 169 -23.17 -2.54 1.76
CA ARG A 169 -21.96 -3.26 1.33
C ARG A 169 -22.26 -4.74 1.16
N GLY A 170 -21.89 -5.30 0.00
CA GLY A 170 -21.92 -6.73 -0.24
C GLY A 170 -20.85 -7.46 0.57
N VAL A 171 -21.20 -8.61 1.15
CA VAL A 171 -20.24 -9.55 1.73
C VAL A 171 -19.97 -10.62 0.69
N TYR A 172 -18.69 -10.98 0.52
CA TYR A 172 -18.24 -11.96 -0.45
C TYR A 172 -17.47 -13.07 0.24
N LEU A 173 -17.71 -14.32 -0.15
CA LEU A 173 -16.79 -15.42 0.11
C LEU A 173 -15.80 -15.50 -1.05
N ILE A 174 -14.51 -15.47 -0.77
CA ILE A 174 -13.51 -15.80 -1.78
C ILE A 174 -13.35 -17.32 -1.80
N GLU A 175 -13.60 -17.94 -2.94
CA GLU A 175 -13.52 -19.38 -3.10
C GLU A 175 -13.02 -19.73 -4.51
N ASN A 176 -11.95 -20.55 -4.57
CA ASN A 176 -11.29 -20.93 -5.81
C ASN A 176 -10.88 -19.72 -6.66
N GLY A 177 -10.41 -18.66 -5.99
CA GLY A 177 -10.00 -17.41 -6.66
C GLY A 177 -11.14 -16.62 -7.30
N LYS A 178 -12.40 -16.83 -6.89
CA LYS A 178 -13.57 -16.03 -7.30
C LYS A 178 -14.22 -15.38 -6.09
N LYS A 179 -14.82 -14.19 -6.26
CA LYS A 179 -15.69 -13.59 -5.23
C LYS A 179 -17.13 -14.03 -5.44
N ARG A 180 -17.72 -14.64 -4.42
CA ARG A 180 -19.11 -15.13 -4.44
C ARG A 180 -19.95 -14.29 -3.48
N GLY A 181 -20.87 -13.50 -4.01
CA GLY A 181 -21.73 -12.65 -3.20
C GLY A 181 -22.72 -13.44 -2.34
N LEU A 182 -22.86 -13.07 -1.07
CA LEU A 182 -23.87 -13.65 -0.18
C LEU A 182 -25.21 -12.96 -0.42
N THR A 183 -26.28 -13.72 -0.65
CA THR A 183 -27.60 -13.15 -0.98
C THR A 183 -28.45 -12.83 0.25
N SER A 184 -28.09 -13.34 1.43
CA SER A 184 -28.85 -13.09 2.65
C SER A 184 -28.01 -13.10 3.94
N PRO A 185 -28.44 -12.39 5.00
CA PRO A 185 -27.80 -12.45 6.32
C PRO A 185 -27.76 -13.86 6.94
N GLN A 186 -28.73 -14.72 6.59
CA GLN A 186 -28.81 -16.10 7.07
C GLN A 186 -27.61 -16.93 6.56
N VAL A 187 -27.17 -16.69 5.32
CA VAL A 187 -25.96 -17.31 4.77
C VAL A 187 -24.74 -16.90 5.57
N LEU A 188 -24.60 -15.60 5.87
CA LEU A 188 -23.48 -15.11 6.69
C LEU A 188 -23.45 -15.78 8.06
N GLN A 189 -24.61 -15.94 8.70
CA GLN A 189 -24.69 -16.60 10.00
C GLN A 189 -24.23 -18.06 9.94
N ARG A 190 -24.58 -18.80 8.88
CA ARG A 190 -24.12 -20.19 8.66
C ARG A 190 -22.61 -20.27 8.44
N LEU A 191 -22.00 -19.23 7.87
CA LEU A 191 -20.56 -19.14 7.61
C LEU A 191 -19.75 -18.55 8.79
N GLY A 192 -20.35 -18.46 9.98
CA GLY A 192 -19.68 -18.03 11.21
C GLY A 192 -19.91 -16.56 11.61
N GLY A 193 -20.78 -15.86 10.88
CA GLY A 193 -21.23 -14.52 11.20
C GLY A 193 -20.19 -13.43 10.98
N TRP A 194 -20.53 -12.21 11.40
CA TRP A 194 -19.70 -11.01 11.24
C TRP A 194 -18.29 -11.13 11.83
N SER A 195 -18.10 -11.98 12.85
CA SER A 195 -16.79 -12.23 13.46
C SER A 195 -15.75 -12.83 12.50
N LYS A 196 -16.20 -13.36 11.36
CA LYS A 196 -15.36 -13.98 10.32
C LYS A 196 -15.12 -13.09 9.11
N VAL A 197 -15.72 -11.90 9.08
CA VAL A 197 -15.64 -10.99 7.93
C VAL A 197 -14.44 -10.06 8.07
N PHE A 198 -13.60 -10.02 7.04
CA PHE A 198 -12.46 -9.13 6.95
C PHE A 198 -12.82 -7.86 6.17
N GLU A 199 -12.55 -6.69 6.73
CA GLU A 199 -12.68 -5.42 5.99
C GLU A 199 -11.43 -5.18 5.14
N VAL A 200 -11.61 -4.99 3.84
CA VAL A 200 -10.50 -4.85 2.88
C VAL A 200 -10.77 -3.72 1.89
N PRO A 201 -9.74 -3.02 1.39
CA PRO A 201 -9.89 -2.06 0.30
C PRO A 201 -10.61 -2.65 -0.93
N VAL A 202 -11.34 -1.81 -1.66
CA VAL A 202 -12.14 -2.23 -2.81
C VAL A 202 -11.27 -2.87 -3.90
N GLU A 203 -10.03 -2.41 -4.04
CA GLU A 203 -9.05 -2.89 -5.00
C GLU A 203 -8.70 -4.38 -4.78
N ILE A 204 -8.74 -4.86 -3.53
CA ILE A 204 -8.56 -6.29 -3.22
C ILE A 204 -9.77 -7.09 -3.71
N ILE A 205 -10.99 -6.55 -3.55
CA ILE A 205 -12.23 -7.22 -3.95
C ILE A 205 -12.32 -7.28 -5.48
N GLU A 206 -11.95 -6.20 -6.18
CA GLU A 206 -12.01 -6.09 -7.63
C GLU A 206 -11.01 -7.01 -8.35
N LYS A 207 -9.92 -7.41 -7.68
CA LYS A 207 -8.97 -8.41 -8.19
C LYS A 207 -9.63 -9.77 -8.47
N TYR A 208 -10.71 -10.09 -7.75
CA TYR A 208 -11.40 -11.36 -7.89
C TYR A 208 -12.51 -11.29 -8.95
N PRO A 209 -12.52 -12.21 -9.94
CA PRO A 209 -13.64 -12.36 -10.86
C PRO A 209 -14.91 -12.77 -10.10
N GLU A 210 -16.06 -12.37 -10.63
CA GLU A 210 -17.36 -12.74 -10.06
C GLU A 210 -17.58 -14.26 -10.17
N GLY A 211 -18.12 -14.84 -9.10
CA GLY A 211 -18.59 -16.22 -9.05
C GLY A 211 -20.07 -16.29 -8.71
N GLU A 212 -20.64 -17.49 -8.81
CA GLU A 212 -22.05 -17.72 -8.51
C GLU A 212 -22.39 -17.30 -7.08
N PRO A 213 -23.48 -16.53 -6.86
CA PRO A 213 -23.91 -16.14 -5.53
C PRO A 213 -24.18 -17.34 -4.60
N ILE A 214 -24.15 -17.09 -3.30
CA ILE A 214 -24.42 -18.08 -2.25
C ILE A 214 -25.75 -17.75 -1.58
N ASN A 215 -26.66 -18.72 -1.56
CA ASN A 215 -28.04 -18.63 -1.06
C ASN A 215 -28.28 -19.36 0.27
#